data_AF-A0AAU4BH71-F1
#
_entry.id   AF-A0AAU4BH71-F1
#
_cell.length_a   1.000
_cell.length_b   1.000
_cell.length_c   1.000
_cell.angle_alpha   90.00
_cell.angle_beta   90.00
_cell.angle_gamma   90.00
#
_symmetry.space_group_name_H-M   'P 1'
#
loop_
_entity.id
_entity.type
_entity.pdbx_description
1 polymer ?
#
loop_
_entity_poly.entity_id
_entity_poly.type
_entity_poly.pdbx_seq_one_letter_code
_entity_poly.pdbx_strand_id
1 'polypeptide(L)' 'MHWWSQQALDAAAEAQADDPSPGNLMAAAQVQALVSLAEALHRIAAVLEEPQKHSGPVRPE' A
#
# COMPACT_ATOMS: atom_id res chain seq x y z
N MET A 1 -2.03 -9.19 0.13
CA MET A 1 -0.80 -8.51 -0.35
C MET A 1 -1.03 -8.08 -1.78
N HIS A 2 -0.88 -6.78 -2.07
CA HIS A 2 -1.00 -6.31 -3.45
C HIS A 2 0.26 -6.69 -4.25
N TRP A 3 0.10 -7.08 -5.52
CA TRP A 3 1.23 -7.48 -6.37
C TRP A 3 2.31 -6.40 -6.49
N TRP A 4 1.91 -5.12 -6.48
CA TRP A 4 2.83 -3.97 -6.53
C TRP A 4 3.58 -3.73 -5.22
N SER A 5 3.03 -4.12 -4.07
CA SER A 5 3.68 -4.00 -2.75
C SER A 5 4.89 -4.95 -2.67
N GLN A 6 4.69 -6.21 -3.10
CA GLN A 6 5.77 -7.20 -3.14
C GLN A 6 6.88 -6.80 -4.12
N GLN A 7 6.52 -6.35 -5.33
CA GLN A 7 7.49 -5.93 -6.33
C GLN A 7 8.37 -4.76 -5.86
N ALA A 8 7.80 -3.78 -5.15
CA ALA A 8 8.56 -2.65 -4.63
C ALA A 8 9.56 -3.06 -3.53
N LEU A 9 9.15 -3.99 -2.66
CA LEU A 9 10.01 -4.51 -1.59
C LEU A 9 11.12 -5.41 -2.15
N ASP A 10 10.80 -6.25 -3.13
CA ASP A 10 11.79 -7.11 -3.79
C ASP A 10 12.84 -6.26 -4.51
N ALA A 11 12.43 -5.25 -5.27
CA ALA A 11 13.37 -4.33 -5.94
C ALA A 11 14.24 -3.55 -4.94
N ALA A 12 13.70 -3.14 -3.80
CA ALA A 12 14.47 -2.47 -2.75
C ALA A 12 15.46 -3.43 -2.06
N ALA A 13 15.07 -4.68 -1.85
CA ALA A 13 15.93 -5.71 -1.27
C ALA A 13 17.05 -6.11 -2.24
N GLU A 14 16.75 -6.26 -3.53
CA GLU A 14 17.74 -6.51 -4.58
C GLU A 14 18.75 -5.37 -4.67
N ALA A 15 18.29 -4.12 -4.75
CA ALA A 15 19.17 -2.96 -4.77
C ALA A 15 20.06 -2.88 -3.53
N GLN A 16 19.52 -3.19 -2.35
CA GLN A 16 20.28 -3.21 -1.09
C GLN A 16 21.32 -4.33 -1.04
N ALA A 17 21.02 -5.49 -1.62
CA ALA A 17 21.95 -6.60 -1.72
C ALA A 17 23.14 -6.24 -2.63
N ASP A 18 22.90 -5.48 -3.69
CA ASP A 18 23.93 -5.00 -4.62
C ASP A 18 24.77 -3.83 -4.05
N ASP A 19 24.15 -2.90 -3.31
CA ASP A 19 24.85 -1.79 -2.63
C ASP A 19 24.31 -1.58 -1.19
N PRO A 20 25.02 -2.04 -0.15
CA PRO A 20 24.62 -1.86 1.24
C PRO A 20 25.05 -0.48 1.82
N SER A 21 25.21 0.55 0.99
CA SER A 21 25.53 1.89 1.47
C SER A 21 24.44 2.44 2.41
N PRO A 22 24.79 3.29 3.40
CA PRO A 22 23.80 3.89 4.30
C PRO A 22 22.68 4.65 3.56
N GLY A 23 23.00 5.25 2.41
CA GLY A 23 22.02 5.90 1.55
C GLY A 23 21.00 4.92 0.98
N ASN A 24 21.44 3.74 0.56
CA ASN A 24 20.56 2.72 0.01
C ASN A 24 19.74 1.99 1.10
N LEU A 25 20.30 1.81 2.30
CA LEU A 25 19.54 1.36 3.47
C LEU A 25 18.39 2.33 3.79
N MET A 26 18.66 3.63 3.73
CA MET A 26 17.65 4.67 3.93
C MET A 26 16.60 4.65 2.80
N ALA A 27 17.01 4.48 1.54
CA ALA A 27 16.09 4.38 0.42
C ALA A 27 15.16 3.17 0.56
N ALA A 28 15.68 1.99 0.93
CA ALA A 28 14.87 0.80 1.17
C ALA A 28 13.85 1.01 2.32
N ALA A 29 14.28 1.65 3.41
CA ALA A 29 13.37 2.01 4.51
C ALA A 29 12.27 2.99 4.07
N GLN A 30 12.60 3.96 3.21
CA GLN A 30 11.62 4.88 2.62
C GLN A 30 10.60 4.13 1.74
N VAL A 31 11.06 3.18 0.91
CA VAL A 31 10.17 2.35 0.09
C VAL A 31 9.20 1.57 0.98
N GLN A 32 9.68 0.92 2.05
CA GLN A 32 8.82 0.22 3.00
C GLN A 32 7.77 1.14 3.64
N ALA A 33 8.15 2.37 4.02
CA ALA A 33 7.23 3.35 4.58
C ALA A 33 6.16 3.78 3.57
N LEU A 34 6.55 4.04 2.31
CA LEU A 34 5.63 4.41 1.24
C LEU A 34 4.63 3.28 0.91
N VAL A 35 5.10 2.04 0.86
CA VAL A 35 4.25 0.87 0.67
C VAL A 35 3.23 0.75 1.81
N SER A 36 3.68 0.89 3.06
CA SER A 36 2.81 0.85 4.25
C SER A 36 1.75 1.95 4.23
N LEU A 37 2.13 3.16 3.78
CA LEU A 37 1.21 4.28 3.63
C LEU A 37 0.16 4.00 2.54
N ALA A 38 0.58 3.50 1.39
CA ALA A 38 -0.32 3.16 0.29
C ALA A 38 -1.33 2.06 0.69
N GLU A 39 -0.91 1.06 1.47
CA GLU A 39 -1.82 0.05 2.02
C GLU A 39 -2.80 0.64 3.04
N ALA A 40 -2.36 1.59 3.87
CA ALA A 40 -3.25 2.30 4.78
C ALA A 40 -4.31 3.12 4.03
N LEU A 41 -3.90 3.85 2.98
CA LEU A 41 -4.81 4.60 2.12
C LEU A 41 -5.81 3.68 1.41
N HIS A 42 -5.37 2.52 0.94
CA HIS A 42 -6.25 1.54 0.33
C HIS A 42 -7.31 1.02 1.31
N ARG A 43 -6.92 0.70 2.57
CA ARG A 43 -7.88 0.31 3.62
C ARG A 43 -8.88 1.41 3.92
N ILE A 44 -8.44 2.67 3.99
CA ILE A 44 -9.33 3.82 4.18
C ILE A 44 -10.33 3.93 3.03
N ALA A 45 -9.87 3.83 1.78
CA ALA A 45 -10.73 3.86 0.61
C ALA A 45 -11.78 2.74 0.64
N ALA A 46 -11.38 1.50 0.97
CA ALA A 46 -12.30 0.37 1.07
C ALA A 46 -13.41 0.61 2.11
N VAL A 47 -13.06 1.16 3.29
CA VAL A 47 -14.04 1.51 4.33
C VAL A 47 -14.98 2.64 3.88
N LEU A 48 -14.48 3.60 3.07
CA LEU A 48 -15.31 4.69 2.54
C LEU A 48 -16.22 4.25 1.38
N GLU A 49 -15.87 3.20 0.65
CA GLU A 49 -16.69 2.63 -0.42
C GLU A 49 -17.86 1.76 0.12
N GLU A 50 -17.68 1.06 1.24
CA GLU A 50 -18.73 0.22 1.87
C GLU A 50 -20.06 0.93 2.24
N PRO A 51 -20.08 2.17 2.80
CA PRO A 51 -21.34 2.86 3.15
C PRO A 51 -22.22 3.21 1.94
N GLN A 52 -21.66 3.31 0.73
CA GLN A 52 -22.44 3.56 -0.49
C GLN A 52 -23.22 2.32 -0.96
N LYS A 53 -22.82 1.11 -0.57
CA LYS A 53 -23.43 -0.14 -1.04
C LYS A 53 -24.66 -0.60 -0.24
N HIS A 54 -24.86 -0.03 0.96
CA HIS A 54 -25.97 -0.39 1.86
C HIS A 54 -27.13 0.61 1.84
N SER A 55 -27.03 1.68 1.05
CA SER A 55 -28.17 2.55 0.75
C SER A 55 -28.98 1.96 -0.40
N GLY A 56 -29.65 0.83 -0.15
CA GLY A 56 -30.65 0.27 -1.05
C GLY A 56 -31.85 1.23 -1.19
N PRO A 57 -32.60 1.19 -2.30
CA PRO A 57 -33.71 2.10 -2.52
C PRO A 57 -34.79 1.87 -1.47
N VAL A 58 -35.08 2.88 -0.64
CA VAL A 58 -36.28 2.90 0.19
C VAL A 58 -37.47 2.96 -0.76
N ARG A 59 -38.16 1.83 -0.94
CA ARG A 59 -39.40 1.75 -1.70
C ARG A 59 -40.55 2.10 -0.74
N PRO A 60 -41.28 3.22 -0.94
CA PRO A 60 -42.50 3.47 -0.18
C PRO A 60 -43.64 2.62 -0.76
N GLU A 61 -44.37 1.94 0.14
CA GLU A 61 -45.68 1.30 -0.11
C GLU A 61 -46.79 2.35 -0.08
#